data_AF-A0A9X0CW98-F1
#
_entry.id   AF-A0A9X0CW98-F1
#
_cell.length_a   1.000
_cell.length_b   1.000
_cell.length_c   1.000
_cell.angle_alpha   90.00
_cell.angle_beta   90.00
_cell.angle_gamma   90.00
#
_symmetry.space_group_name_H-M   'P 1'
#
loop_
_entity.id
_entity.type
_entity.pdbx_description
1 polymer ?
#
loop_
_entity_poly.entity_id
_entity_poly.type
_entity_poly.pdbx_seq_one_letter_code
_entity_poly.pdbx_strand_id
1 'polypeptide(L)'
;MPVVLALIVYYILNSLMSMEHDICYTTTGKLSRRLGSFERYFLAMAEGSNTCYINTVLLLESKVQLDQDHAKKALLMLLERFPLLRMRVTERSNQPCFEEMENAPQSLDFRRMENVDSENWLHAFEKQINGAPFNTQQGPLWRVSLLRETCDATGQEIVYKNTLLFTFHHVICDALSIFELKKKLVEFLGLLYNGEAIEIKSLPFRPPIERAMQQLTRPRIWERLLIPIVLTFRKLKAYIRAPKLENLYLLTFPPPSGHLVTQKTLAIPRDLSREETMALIR
;
A
#
# COMPACT_ATOMS: atom_id res chain seq x y z
N MET A 1 28.93 -36.10 -5.17
CA MET A 1 29.41 -35.47 -3.92
C MET A 1 29.23 -33.94 -3.88
N PRO A 2 29.64 -33.13 -4.88
CA PRO A 2 29.56 -31.66 -4.78
C PRO A 2 28.12 -31.10 -4.82
N VAL A 3 27.22 -31.73 -5.59
CA VAL A 3 25.81 -31.30 -5.71
C VAL A 3 25.04 -31.52 -4.40
N VAL A 4 25.30 -32.61 -3.70
CA VAL A 4 24.67 -32.92 -2.41
C VAL A 4 25.14 -31.94 -1.33
N LEU A 5 26.44 -31.61 -1.31
CA LEU A 5 26.98 -30.60 -0.40
C LEU A 5 26.40 -29.21 -0.69
N ALA A 6 26.28 -28.82 -1.96
CA ALA A 6 25.66 -27.56 -2.36
C ALA A 6 24.18 -27.49 -1.98
N LEU A 7 23.44 -28.58 -2.12
CA LEU A 7 22.04 -28.67 -1.68
C LEU A 7 21.91 -28.59 -0.16
N ILE A 8 22.79 -29.24 0.59
CA ILE A 8 22.82 -29.17 2.07
C ILE A 8 23.15 -27.75 2.52
N VAL A 9 24.17 -27.11 1.94
CA VAL A 9 24.54 -25.72 2.22
C VAL A 9 23.39 -24.77 1.86
N TYR A 10 22.75 -24.97 0.71
CA TYR A 10 21.54 -24.22 0.32
C TYR A 10 20.39 -24.42 1.30
N TYR A 11 20.15 -25.65 1.77
CA TYR A 11 19.10 -25.94 2.76
C TYR A 11 19.40 -25.33 4.12
N ILE A 12 20.65 -25.38 4.58
CA ILE A 12 21.08 -24.78 5.84
C ILE A 12 20.96 -23.26 5.75
N LEU A 13 21.43 -22.64 4.66
CA LEU A 13 21.31 -21.20 4.42
C LEU A 13 19.84 -20.77 4.32
N ASN A 14 19.02 -21.50 3.56
CA ASN A 14 17.59 -21.19 3.42
C ASN A 14 16.81 -21.42 4.73
N SER A 15 17.20 -22.42 5.52
CA SER A 15 16.64 -22.66 6.86
C SER A 15 17.07 -21.56 7.84
N LEU A 16 18.34 -21.11 7.81
CA LEU A 16 18.81 -19.99 8.62
C LEU A 16 18.08 -18.70 8.24
N MET A 17 17.92 -18.41 6.95
CA MET A 17 17.19 -17.23 6.47
C MET A 17 15.68 -17.28 6.80
N SER A 18 15.09 -18.47 6.98
CA SER A 18 13.69 -18.62 7.36
C SER A 18 13.42 -18.28 8.83
N MET A 19 14.41 -18.50 9.71
CA MET A 19 14.31 -18.20 11.15
C MET A 19 14.29 -16.70 11.48
N GLU A 20 14.66 -15.83 10.54
CA GLU A 20 14.83 -14.40 10.81
C GLU A 20 13.54 -13.56 10.75
N HIS A 21 12.39 -14.16 10.42
CA HIS A 21 11.12 -13.43 10.20
C HIS A 21 10.07 -13.64 11.30
N ASP A 22 10.50 -14.11 12.48
CA ASP A 22 9.61 -14.28 13.62
C ASP A 22 9.13 -12.95 14.17
N ILE A 23 7.87 -12.95 14.64
CA ILE A 23 7.28 -11.78 15.31
C ILE A 23 7.84 -11.74 16.72
N CYS A 24 8.50 -10.63 17.03
CA CYS A 24 9.12 -10.35 18.30
C CYS A 24 8.48 -9.12 18.95
N TYR A 25 8.77 -8.93 20.23
CA TYR A 25 8.44 -7.71 20.94
C TYR A 25 9.73 -6.89 21.14
N THR A 26 9.64 -5.57 21.00
CA THR A 26 10.71 -4.64 21.39
C THR A 26 10.88 -4.63 22.90
N THR A 27 11.93 -3.98 23.39
CA THR A 27 12.12 -3.73 24.83
C THR A 27 10.97 -2.94 25.46
N THR A 28 10.23 -2.17 24.65
CA THR A 28 9.03 -1.41 25.05
C THR A 28 7.73 -2.23 24.92
N GLY A 29 7.80 -3.51 24.54
CA GLY A 29 6.62 -4.38 24.37
C GLY A 29 5.86 -4.17 23.06
N LYS A 30 6.45 -3.46 22.08
CA LYS A 30 5.85 -3.18 20.78
C LYS A 30 6.11 -4.30 19.78
N LEU A 31 5.19 -4.53 18.87
CA LEU A 31 5.35 -5.56 17.83
C LEU A 31 6.49 -5.20 16.88
N SER A 32 7.31 -6.19 16.53
CA SER A 32 8.35 -6.03 15.52
C SER A 32 8.58 -7.32 14.73
N ARG A 33 8.90 -7.20 13.44
CA ARG A 33 9.48 -8.31 12.67
C ARG A 33 10.28 -7.80 11.48
N ARG A 34 11.17 -8.63 10.95
CA ARG A 34 11.89 -8.32 9.71
C ARG A 34 10.97 -8.33 8.49
N LEU A 35 11.27 -7.48 7.51
CA LEU A 35 10.53 -7.42 6.25
C LEU A 35 10.81 -8.67 5.40
N GLY A 36 9.75 -9.21 4.81
CA GLY A 36 9.81 -10.25 3.77
C GLY A 36 10.40 -9.72 2.47
N SER A 37 10.60 -10.60 1.50
CA SER A 37 11.22 -10.24 0.22
C SER A 37 10.35 -9.30 -0.61
N PHE A 38 9.04 -9.52 -0.66
CA PHE A 38 8.11 -8.60 -1.33
C PHE A 38 8.05 -7.23 -0.64
N GLU A 39 8.07 -7.20 0.69
CA GLU A 39 8.04 -5.95 1.45
C GLU A 39 9.33 -5.15 1.23
N ARG A 40 10.49 -5.81 1.25
CA ARG A 40 11.78 -5.18 0.90
C ARG A 40 11.79 -4.64 -0.53
N TYR A 41 11.18 -5.38 -1.47
CA TYR A 41 11.07 -4.92 -2.85
C TYR A 41 10.24 -3.62 -2.95
N PHE A 42 9.06 -3.58 -2.34
CA PHE A 42 8.23 -2.36 -2.35
C PHE A 42 8.89 -1.19 -1.61
N LEU A 43 9.60 -1.45 -0.51
CA LEU A 43 10.38 -0.44 0.21
C LEU A 43 11.48 0.15 -0.69
N ALA A 44 12.33 -0.70 -1.27
CA ALA A 44 13.44 -0.27 -2.12
C ALA A 44 12.96 0.45 -3.40
N MET A 45 11.85 0.02 -3.99
CA MET A 45 11.28 0.69 -5.16
C MET A 45 10.72 2.09 -4.84
N ALA A 46 10.25 2.31 -3.61
CA ALA A 46 9.78 3.61 -3.16
C ALA A 46 10.94 4.58 -2.79
N GLU A 47 12.16 4.08 -2.59
CA GLU A 47 13.32 4.92 -2.32
C GLU A 47 13.72 5.73 -3.57
N GLY A 48 13.93 7.04 -3.40
CA GLY A 48 14.40 7.92 -4.47
C GLY A 48 13.37 8.24 -5.57
N SER A 49 12.15 7.70 -5.49
CA SER A 49 11.06 7.98 -6.44
C SER A 49 9.72 8.07 -5.72
N ASN A 50 8.73 8.74 -6.31
CA ASN A 50 7.38 8.78 -5.74
C ASN A 50 6.51 7.58 -6.19
N THR A 51 7.13 6.41 -6.35
CA THR A 51 6.49 5.18 -6.84
C THR A 51 6.18 4.22 -5.69
N CYS A 52 5.45 3.14 -5.96
CA CYS A 52 5.01 2.16 -4.95
C CYS A 52 4.16 2.76 -3.81
N TYR A 53 3.39 3.81 -4.14
CA TYR A 53 2.29 4.32 -3.33
C TYR A 53 0.96 3.95 -3.96
N ILE A 54 0.03 3.45 -3.16
CA ILE A 54 -1.34 3.22 -3.59
C ILE A 54 -2.16 4.44 -3.19
N ASN A 55 -2.61 5.19 -4.19
CA ASN A 55 -3.48 6.35 -4.01
C ASN A 55 -4.91 5.95 -4.37
N THR A 56 -5.88 6.29 -3.53
CA THR A 56 -7.26 5.92 -3.77
C THR A 56 -8.24 6.92 -3.18
N VAL A 57 -9.45 6.96 -3.73
CA VAL A 57 -10.51 7.89 -3.35
C VAL A 57 -11.69 7.11 -2.79
N LEU A 58 -12.33 7.64 -1.75
CA LEU A 58 -13.60 7.19 -1.24
C LEU A 58 -14.59 8.36 -1.36
N LEU A 59 -15.54 8.21 -2.28
CA LEU A 59 -16.67 9.12 -2.44
C LEU A 59 -17.83 8.57 -1.61
N LEU A 60 -18.34 9.39 -0.69
CA LEU A 60 -19.42 9.04 0.21
C LEU A 60 -20.60 9.98 -0.04
N GLU A 61 -21.78 9.40 -0.21
CA GLU A 61 -23.03 10.13 -0.25
C GLU A 61 -23.88 9.71 0.95
N SER A 62 -24.44 10.69 1.65
CA SER A 62 -25.24 10.45 2.86
C SER A 62 -26.42 11.42 2.92
N LYS A 63 -27.50 10.99 3.57
CA LYS A 63 -28.65 11.87 3.89
C LYS A 63 -28.39 12.76 5.10
N VAL A 64 -27.23 12.61 5.72
CA VAL A 64 -26.86 13.27 6.96
C VAL A 64 -25.44 13.80 6.82
N GLN A 65 -25.20 14.93 7.47
CA GLN A 65 -23.90 15.56 7.52
C GLN A 65 -22.85 14.65 8.16
N LEU A 66 -21.64 14.61 7.58
CA LEU A 66 -20.52 13.86 8.17
C LEU A 66 -19.92 14.64 9.34
N ASP A 67 -20.09 14.11 10.55
CA ASP A 67 -19.36 14.59 11.71
C ASP A 67 -17.86 14.29 11.55
N GLN A 68 -17.05 15.35 11.59
CA GLN A 68 -15.60 15.28 11.39
C GLN A 68 -14.89 14.56 12.54
N ASP A 69 -15.42 14.65 13.76
CA ASP A 69 -14.88 13.93 14.91
C ASP A 69 -15.20 12.44 14.79
N HIS A 70 -16.38 12.09 14.26
CA HIS A 70 -16.69 10.70 13.91
C HIS A 70 -15.77 10.17 12.81
N ALA A 71 -15.47 10.96 11.78
CA ALA A 71 -14.52 10.57 10.73
C ALA A 71 -13.13 10.30 11.32
N LYS A 72 -12.61 11.21 12.14
CA LYS A 72 -11.30 11.03 12.80
C LYS A 72 -11.31 9.82 13.73
N LYS A 73 -12.36 9.66 14.54
CA LYS A 73 -12.51 8.52 15.46
C LYS A 73 -12.54 7.20 14.68
N ALA A 74 -13.32 7.10 13.61
CA ALA A 74 -13.38 5.91 12.77
C ALA A 74 -12.00 5.55 12.16
N LEU A 75 -11.19 6.54 11.75
CA LEU A 75 -9.82 6.32 11.29
C LEU A 75 -8.90 5.78 12.40
N LEU A 76 -9.03 6.29 13.63
CA LEU A 76 -8.31 5.76 14.79
C LEU A 76 -8.71 4.31 15.10
N MET A 77 -9.99 3.97 14.93
CA MET A 77 -10.46 2.60 15.10
C MET A 77 -9.89 1.65 14.05
N LEU A 78 -9.64 2.14 12.82
CA LEU A 78 -8.90 1.35 11.82
C LEU A 78 -7.45 1.08 12.26
N LEU A 79 -6.77 2.06 12.86
CA LEU A 79 -5.42 1.88 13.42
C LEU A 79 -5.39 0.79 14.49
N GLU A 80 -6.43 0.73 15.34
CA GLU A 80 -6.57 -0.31 16.37
C GLU A 80 -6.87 -1.69 15.74
N ARG A 81 -7.74 -1.74 14.73
CA ARG A 81 -8.13 -2.98 14.05
C ARG A 81 -7.00 -3.58 13.22
N PHE A 82 -6.23 -2.78 12.49
CA PHE A 82 -5.25 -3.23 11.49
C PHE A 82 -3.81 -2.93 11.94
N PRO A 83 -3.03 -3.94 12.39
CA PRO A 83 -1.67 -3.73 12.89
C PRO A 83 -0.73 -3.02 11.91
N LEU A 84 -0.82 -3.31 10.61
CA LEU A 84 0.08 -2.71 9.62
C LEU A 84 -0.07 -1.18 9.50
N LEU A 85 -1.24 -0.62 9.84
CA LEU A 85 -1.47 0.84 9.79
C LEU A 85 -0.70 1.60 10.88
N ARG A 86 -0.27 0.91 11.94
CA ARG A 86 0.46 1.47 13.08
C ARG A 86 1.95 1.09 13.07
N MET A 87 2.45 0.54 11.97
CA MET A 87 3.86 0.20 11.80
C MET A 87 4.64 1.35 11.15
N ARG A 88 5.92 1.42 11.52
CA ARG A 88 7.00 2.12 10.82
C ARG A 88 8.03 1.09 10.34
N VAL A 89 8.93 1.48 9.44
CA VAL A 89 10.06 0.66 9.02
C VAL A 89 11.35 1.26 9.58
N THR A 90 12.00 0.53 10.48
CA THR A 90 13.28 0.89 11.08
C THR A 90 14.36 -0.08 10.61
N GLU A 91 15.63 0.30 10.75
CA GLU A 91 16.74 -0.59 10.41
C GLU A 91 17.34 -1.19 11.69
N ARG A 92 17.34 -2.52 11.79
CA ARG A 92 17.93 -3.25 12.91
C ARG A 92 18.93 -4.27 12.38
N SER A 93 20.17 -4.20 12.85
CA SER A 93 21.27 -5.06 12.38
C SER A 93 21.42 -5.02 10.85
N ASN A 94 21.33 -3.83 10.25
CA ASN A 94 21.45 -3.60 8.81
C ASN A 94 20.37 -4.33 7.97
N GLN A 95 19.19 -4.56 8.56
CA GLN A 95 18.04 -5.12 7.89
C GLN A 95 16.76 -4.33 8.25
N PRO A 96 15.89 -4.05 7.26
CA PRO A 96 14.65 -3.34 7.51
C PRO A 96 13.65 -4.22 8.28
N CYS A 97 13.05 -3.63 9.30
CA CYS A 97 12.09 -4.25 10.20
C CYS A 97 10.85 -3.40 10.32
N PHE A 98 9.68 -4.04 10.35
CA PHE A 98 8.48 -3.42 10.87
C PHE A 98 8.63 -3.27 12.38
N GLU A 99 8.23 -2.12 12.88
CA GLU A 99 8.17 -1.81 14.28
C GLU A 99 6.90 -0.99 14.54
N GLU A 100 6.13 -1.38 15.55
CA GLU A 100 4.92 -0.67 15.92
C GLU A 100 5.27 0.67 16.58
N MET A 101 4.58 1.73 16.17
CA MET A 101 4.80 3.07 16.70
C MET A 101 4.40 3.16 18.19
N GLU A 102 5.14 3.95 18.96
CA GLU A 102 4.87 4.16 20.39
C GLU A 102 3.49 4.82 20.60
N ASN A 103 3.21 5.90 19.86
CA ASN A 103 1.97 6.68 19.95
C ASN A 103 1.19 6.67 18.63
N ALA A 104 0.87 5.49 18.10
CA ALA A 104 0.21 5.34 16.80
C ALA A 104 -1.04 6.23 16.59
N PRO A 105 -1.94 6.43 17.57
CA PRO A 105 -3.09 7.33 17.42
C PRO A 105 -2.70 8.80 17.17
N GLN A 106 -1.62 9.28 17.79
CA GLN A 106 -1.13 10.65 17.61
C GLN A 106 -0.39 10.82 16.29
N SER A 107 0.12 9.74 15.73
CA SER A 107 0.84 9.74 14.46
C SER A 107 -0.08 9.77 13.24
N LEU A 108 -1.41 9.61 13.38
CA LEU A 108 -2.33 9.65 12.24
C LEU A 108 -2.19 10.96 11.42
N ASP A 109 -1.70 10.84 10.18
CA ASP A 109 -1.66 11.96 9.21
C ASP A 109 -3.05 12.14 8.59
N PHE A 110 -3.94 12.79 9.35
CA PHE A 110 -5.28 13.17 8.93
C PHE A 110 -5.34 14.69 8.68
N ARG A 111 -5.62 15.08 7.43
CA ARG A 111 -5.69 16.48 7.00
C ARG A 111 -7.10 16.83 6.57
N ARG A 112 -7.57 18.01 6.95
CA ARG A 112 -8.80 18.60 6.43
C ARG A 112 -8.44 19.62 5.36
N MET A 113 -9.09 19.52 4.21
CA MET A 113 -8.93 20.45 3.09
C MET A 113 -10.20 21.25 2.92
N GLU A 114 -10.30 22.34 3.68
CA GLU A 114 -11.48 23.23 3.66
C GLU A 114 -11.53 24.09 2.40
N ASN A 115 -10.44 24.14 1.62
CA ASN A 115 -10.33 24.94 0.41
C ASN A 115 -10.66 24.17 -0.88
N VAL A 116 -10.99 22.89 -0.79
CA VAL A 116 -11.36 22.07 -1.96
C VAL A 116 -12.62 21.28 -1.66
N ASP A 117 -13.57 21.42 -2.55
CA ASP A 117 -14.89 20.78 -2.44
C ASP A 117 -14.80 19.30 -2.79
N SER A 118 -15.65 18.51 -2.14
CA SER A 118 -15.78 17.07 -2.36
C SER A 118 -15.92 16.70 -3.84
N GLU A 119 -16.68 17.48 -4.60
CA GLU A 119 -16.89 17.25 -6.04
C GLU A 119 -15.66 17.58 -6.89
N ASN A 120 -14.76 18.43 -6.39
CA ASN A 120 -13.51 18.83 -7.05
C ASN A 120 -12.32 17.96 -6.62
N TRP A 121 -12.57 16.71 -6.27
CA TRP A 121 -11.57 15.81 -5.70
C TRP A 121 -10.39 15.51 -6.61
N LEU A 122 -10.55 15.57 -7.94
CA LEU A 122 -9.50 15.24 -8.90
C LEU A 122 -8.26 16.13 -8.69
N HIS A 123 -8.47 17.44 -8.49
CA HIS A 123 -7.38 18.38 -8.24
C HIS A 123 -6.65 18.09 -6.93
N ALA A 124 -7.39 17.81 -5.85
CA ALA A 124 -6.82 17.43 -4.57
C ALA A 124 -6.09 16.08 -4.64
N PHE A 125 -6.63 15.13 -5.42
CA PHE A 125 -6.03 13.83 -5.65
C PHE A 125 -4.69 13.92 -6.37
N GLU A 126 -4.60 14.74 -7.43
CA GLU A 126 -3.32 15.00 -8.10
C GLU A 126 -2.29 15.63 -7.15
N LYS A 127 -2.71 16.61 -6.34
CA LYS A 127 -1.84 17.21 -5.34
C LYS A 127 -1.33 16.18 -4.32
N GLN A 128 -2.21 15.26 -3.91
CA GLN A 128 -1.88 14.23 -2.94
C GLN A 128 -0.96 13.14 -3.51
N ILE A 129 -1.16 12.73 -4.77
CA ILE A 129 -0.26 11.80 -5.46
C ILE A 129 1.13 12.40 -5.55
N ASN A 130 1.26 13.66 -5.93
CA ASN A 130 2.55 14.35 -6.06
C ASN A 130 3.10 14.89 -4.71
N GLY A 131 2.47 14.51 -3.59
CA GLY A 131 2.94 14.91 -2.26
C GLY A 131 4.27 14.25 -1.89
N ALA A 132 4.93 14.78 -0.85
CA ALA A 132 6.19 14.22 -0.36
C ALA A 132 6.05 12.71 0.00
N PRO A 133 7.10 11.91 -0.21
CA PRO A 133 7.13 10.51 0.21
C PRO A 133 7.03 10.39 1.74
N PHE A 134 6.67 9.21 2.23
CA PHE A 134 6.59 8.97 3.67
C PHE A 134 7.98 8.88 4.31
N ASN A 135 8.13 9.45 5.51
CA ASN A 135 9.27 9.11 6.36
C ASN A 135 9.03 7.73 6.97
N THR A 136 9.62 6.70 6.38
CA THR A 136 9.40 5.31 6.79
C THR A 136 9.87 5.02 8.21
N GLN A 137 10.90 5.73 8.70
CA GLN A 137 11.42 5.58 10.07
C GLN A 137 10.51 6.18 11.14
N GLN A 138 9.73 7.21 10.80
CA GLN A 138 8.78 7.82 11.73
C GLN A 138 7.40 7.17 11.63
N GLY A 139 6.96 6.83 10.42
CA GLY A 139 5.57 6.48 10.15
C GLY A 139 4.63 7.67 10.36
N PRO A 140 3.31 7.46 10.23
CA PRO A 140 2.67 6.26 9.71
C PRO A 140 2.93 6.11 8.21
N LEU A 141 2.74 4.90 7.70
CA LEU A 141 2.97 4.57 6.29
C LEU A 141 1.72 4.82 5.42
N TRP A 142 0.83 5.69 5.88
CA TRP A 142 -0.39 6.08 5.19
C TRP A 142 -0.88 7.45 5.67
N ARG A 143 -1.66 8.13 4.83
CA ARG A 143 -2.27 9.44 5.13
C ARG A 143 -3.67 9.54 4.55
N VAL A 144 -4.49 10.38 5.16
CA VAL A 144 -5.86 10.68 4.73
C VAL A 144 -6.07 12.17 4.63
N SER A 145 -6.72 12.61 3.56
CA SER A 145 -7.27 13.96 3.43
C SER A 145 -8.80 13.89 3.32
N LEU A 146 -9.52 14.64 4.15
CA LEU A 146 -10.96 14.87 4.02
C LEU A 146 -11.19 16.21 3.32
N LEU A 147 -11.91 16.19 2.19
CA LEU A 147 -12.28 17.40 1.45
C LEU A 147 -13.50 18.08 2.09
N ARG A 148 -13.74 19.35 1.73
CA ARG A 148 -14.91 20.09 2.20
C ARG A 148 -16.18 19.42 1.69
N GLU A 149 -17.06 19.07 2.62
CA GLU A 149 -18.37 18.52 2.31
C GLU A 149 -19.18 19.48 1.44
N THR A 150 -19.85 18.95 0.42
CA THR A 150 -20.86 19.67 -0.35
C THR A 150 -22.23 19.06 -0.12
N CYS A 151 -23.29 19.82 -0.37
CA CYS A 151 -24.65 19.32 -0.31
C CYS A 151 -25.40 19.66 -1.60
N ASP A 152 -26.15 18.70 -2.11
CA ASP A 152 -27.07 18.88 -3.22
C ASP A 152 -28.50 18.73 -2.71
N ALA A 153 -29.36 19.68 -3.05
CA ALA A 153 -30.78 19.66 -2.73
C ALA A 153 -31.56 19.29 -4.00
N THR A 154 -31.48 18.04 -4.41
CA THR A 154 -32.24 17.54 -5.56
C THR A 154 -33.62 17.08 -5.11
N GLY A 155 -34.61 17.98 -5.14
CA GLY A 155 -35.99 17.68 -4.74
C GLY A 155 -36.26 17.86 -3.25
N GLN A 156 -36.91 16.89 -2.60
CA GLN A 156 -37.24 16.92 -1.15
C GLN A 156 -36.16 16.30 -0.26
N GLU A 157 -35.11 15.69 -0.82
CA GLU A 157 -34.03 15.07 -0.07
C GLU A 157 -32.72 15.87 -0.22
N ILE A 158 -32.04 16.10 0.92
CA ILE A 158 -30.69 16.70 0.94
C ILE A 158 -29.69 15.55 0.93
N VAL A 159 -28.77 15.58 -0.04
CA VAL A 159 -27.67 14.63 -0.15
C VAL A 159 -26.36 15.36 0.14
N TYR A 160 -25.65 14.91 1.17
CA TYR A 160 -24.31 15.36 1.53
C TYR A 160 -23.28 14.49 0.80
N LYS A 161 -22.32 15.13 0.15
CA LYS A 161 -21.22 14.49 -0.58
C LYS A 161 -19.92 14.75 0.17
N ASN A 162 -19.27 13.68 0.58
CA ASN A 162 -18.00 13.68 1.30
C ASN A 162 -16.94 12.92 0.52
N THR A 163 -15.71 13.42 0.52
CA THR A 163 -14.60 12.75 -0.19
C THR A 163 -13.39 12.59 0.72
N LEU A 164 -12.93 11.34 0.84
CA LEU A 164 -11.67 11.01 1.50
C LEU A 164 -10.65 10.50 0.49
N LEU A 165 -9.47 11.10 0.53
CA LEU A 165 -8.32 10.73 -0.29
C LEU A 165 -7.33 9.96 0.58
N PHE A 166 -6.95 8.76 0.16
CA PHE A 166 -5.99 7.93 0.87
C PHE A 166 -4.73 7.76 0.05
N THR A 167 -3.59 7.80 0.73
CA THR A 167 -2.31 7.33 0.18
C THR A 167 -1.72 6.33 1.14
N PHE A 168 -1.30 5.19 0.63
CA PHE A 168 -0.63 4.14 1.40
C PHE A 168 0.72 3.81 0.78
N HIS A 169 1.72 3.55 1.62
CA HIS A 169 2.90 2.83 1.17
C HIS A 169 2.53 1.38 0.84
N HIS A 170 2.86 0.91 -0.36
CA HIS A 170 2.49 -0.44 -0.80
C HIS A 170 3.11 -1.57 0.06
N VAL A 171 4.08 -1.23 0.93
CA VAL A 171 4.69 -2.17 1.88
C VAL A 171 3.69 -2.66 2.94
N ILE A 172 2.63 -1.89 3.24
CA ILE A 172 1.64 -2.24 4.30
C ILE A 172 0.29 -2.73 3.77
N CYS A 173 0.03 -2.64 2.47
CA CYS A 173 -1.28 -3.00 1.92
C CYS A 173 -1.23 -3.38 0.45
N ASP A 174 -2.23 -4.14 0.03
CA ASP A 174 -2.59 -4.39 -1.36
C ASP A 174 -3.97 -3.80 -1.69
N ALA A 175 -4.41 -3.96 -2.94
CA ALA A 175 -5.70 -3.46 -3.39
C ALA A 175 -6.88 -4.05 -2.61
N LEU A 176 -6.87 -5.35 -2.30
CA LEU A 176 -7.95 -6.01 -1.57
C LEU A 176 -8.06 -5.51 -0.13
N SER A 177 -6.92 -5.34 0.55
CA SER A 177 -6.85 -4.81 1.91
C SER A 177 -7.42 -3.39 1.99
N ILE A 178 -7.19 -2.57 0.96
CA ILE A 178 -7.73 -1.21 0.89
C ILE A 178 -9.26 -1.22 0.76
N PHE A 179 -9.84 -2.13 -0.03
CA PHE A 179 -11.29 -2.27 -0.11
C PHE A 179 -11.90 -2.70 1.24
N GLU A 180 -11.30 -3.68 1.91
CA GLU A 180 -11.74 -4.09 3.26
C GLU A 180 -11.60 -2.97 4.29
N LEU A 181 -10.51 -2.19 4.23
CA LEU A 181 -10.31 -1.03 5.09
C LEU A 181 -11.43 0.01 4.90
N LYS A 182 -11.76 0.35 3.65
CA LYS A 182 -12.83 1.32 3.34
C LYS A 182 -14.20 0.81 3.76
N LYS A 183 -14.49 -0.47 3.54
CA LYS A 183 -15.72 -1.10 4.02
C LYS A 183 -15.85 -0.98 5.53
N LYS A 184 -14.76 -1.26 6.28
CA LYS A 184 -14.73 -1.08 7.73
C LYS A 184 -14.83 0.37 8.18
N LEU A 185 -14.28 1.32 7.41
CA LEU A 185 -14.45 2.74 7.69
C LEU A 185 -15.94 3.13 7.65
N VAL A 186 -16.66 2.74 6.61
CA VAL A 186 -18.10 3.03 6.46
C VAL A 186 -18.92 2.36 7.56
N GLU A 187 -18.58 1.12 7.93
CA GLU A 187 -19.20 0.42 9.07
C GLU A 187 -19.00 1.19 10.38
N PHE A 188 -17.78 1.62 10.70
CA PHE A 188 -17.51 2.40 11.91
C PHE A 188 -18.20 3.77 11.91
N LEU A 189 -18.26 4.44 10.75
CA LEU A 189 -19.02 5.68 10.63
C LEU A 189 -20.51 5.48 10.93
N GLY A 190 -21.11 4.40 10.44
CA GLY A 190 -22.51 4.05 10.73
C GLY A 190 -22.75 3.76 12.21
N LEU A 191 -21.87 2.98 12.85
CA LEU A 191 -21.97 2.68 14.29
C LEU A 191 -21.82 3.93 15.16
N LEU A 192 -20.87 4.81 14.81
CA LEU A 192 -20.67 6.09 15.51
C LEU A 192 -21.87 7.02 15.35
N TYR A 193 -22.45 7.08 14.14
CA TYR A 193 -23.65 7.85 13.88
C TYR A 193 -24.84 7.38 14.73
N ASN A 194 -25.01 6.07 14.88
CA ASN A 194 -26.09 5.49 15.70
C ASN A 194 -25.81 5.56 17.22
N GLY A 195 -24.63 6.01 17.65
CA GLY A 195 -24.23 6.01 19.06
C GLY A 195 -24.04 4.61 19.66
N GLU A 196 -23.75 3.62 18.82
CA GLU A 196 -23.59 2.22 19.26
C GLU A 196 -22.26 2.00 19.98
N ALA A 197 -22.25 1.08 20.95
CA ALA A 197 -21.01 0.67 21.61
C ALA A 197 -20.14 -0.14 20.64
N ILE A 198 -18.86 0.23 20.52
CA ILE A 198 -17.96 -0.40 19.54
C ILE A 198 -16.78 -1.04 20.26
N GLU A 199 -16.67 -2.37 20.14
CA GLU A 199 -15.52 -3.13 20.61
C GLU A 199 -14.59 -3.44 19.43
N ILE A 200 -13.36 -2.93 19.47
CA ILE A 200 -12.39 -3.10 18.38
C ILE A 200 -11.40 -4.20 18.74
N LYS A 201 -11.58 -5.35 18.12
CA LYS A 201 -10.61 -6.43 18.21
C LYS A 201 -9.48 -6.21 17.20
N SER A 202 -8.23 -6.04 17.63
CA SER A 202 -7.10 -6.01 16.70
C SER A 202 -7.00 -7.34 15.93
N LEU A 203 -6.70 -7.26 14.63
CA LEU A 203 -6.27 -8.41 13.85
C LEU A 203 -4.89 -8.89 14.33
N PRO A 204 -4.55 -10.18 14.12
CA PRO A 204 -3.21 -10.68 14.41
C PRO A 204 -2.21 -10.05 13.44
N PHE A 205 -1.07 -9.60 13.96
CA PHE A 205 0.07 -9.24 13.12
C PHE A 205 0.62 -10.52 12.48
N ARG A 206 0.80 -10.49 11.15
CA ARG A 206 1.11 -11.69 10.36
C ARG A 206 2.59 -11.75 10.00
N PRO A 207 3.17 -12.96 9.89
CA PRO A 207 4.49 -13.14 9.30
C PRO A 207 4.45 -12.74 7.81
N PRO A 208 5.62 -12.55 7.17
CA PRO A 208 5.68 -12.21 5.76
C PRO A 208 5.09 -13.32 4.88
N ILE A 209 4.61 -12.95 3.69
CA ILE A 209 3.86 -13.85 2.81
C ILE A 209 4.65 -15.10 2.43
N GLU A 210 5.97 -15.01 2.29
CA GLU A 210 6.84 -16.14 1.98
C GLU A 210 6.74 -17.21 3.06
N ARG A 211 6.67 -16.80 4.33
CA ARG A 211 6.53 -17.72 5.45
C ARG A 211 5.12 -18.32 5.53
N ALA A 212 4.09 -17.54 5.21
CA ALA A 212 2.72 -18.06 5.11
C ALA A 212 2.58 -19.08 3.97
N MET A 213 3.19 -18.79 2.81
CA MET A 213 3.16 -19.67 1.64
C MET A 213 3.94 -20.97 1.87
N GLN A 214 5.04 -20.96 2.63
CA GLN A 214 5.76 -22.18 3.02
C GLN A 214 4.89 -23.17 3.80
N GLN A 215 3.86 -22.70 4.51
CA GLN A 215 2.94 -23.58 5.22
C GLN A 215 1.89 -24.18 4.28
N LEU A 216 1.43 -23.42 3.28
CA LEU A 216 0.43 -23.84 2.30
C LEU A 216 1.02 -24.75 1.21
N THR A 217 2.28 -24.52 0.86
CA THR A 217 3.02 -25.30 -0.13
C THR A 217 4.09 -26.10 0.61
N ARG A 218 3.78 -27.36 0.94
CA ARG A 218 4.80 -28.35 1.33
C ARG A 218 5.10 -29.25 0.13
N PRO A 219 5.87 -28.77 -0.85
CA PRO A 219 6.25 -29.59 -1.98
C PRO A 219 7.01 -30.83 -1.49
N ARG A 220 6.77 -31.97 -2.15
CA ARG A 220 7.50 -33.20 -1.88
C ARG A 220 9.01 -32.97 -2.09
N ILE A 221 9.85 -33.79 -1.47
CA ILE A 221 11.32 -33.66 -1.58
C ILE A 221 11.79 -33.53 -3.05
N TRP A 222 11.20 -34.28 -3.97
CA TRP A 222 11.54 -34.21 -5.40
C TRP A 222 11.05 -32.92 -6.07
N GLU A 223 9.88 -32.39 -5.72
CA GLU A 223 9.39 -31.10 -6.22
C GLU A 223 10.29 -29.95 -5.74
N ARG A 224 10.77 -30.02 -4.49
CA ARG A 224 11.75 -29.06 -3.95
C ARG A 224 13.06 -29.05 -4.74
N LEU A 225 13.46 -30.17 -5.32
CA LEU A 225 14.66 -30.27 -6.17
C LEU A 225 14.37 -29.88 -7.61
N LEU A 226 13.24 -30.33 -8.18
CA LEU A 226 12.93 -30.15 -9.60
C LEU A 226 12.45 -28.74 -9.94
N ILE A 227 11.66 -28.09 -9.08
CA ILE A 227 11.10 -26.75 -9.36
C ILE A 227 12.21 -25.71 -9.60
N PRO A 228 13.24 -25.58 -8.74
CA PRO A 228 14.34 -24.65 -8.98
C PRO A 228 15.08 -24.96 -10.28
N ILE A 229 15.35 -26.24 -10.55
CA ILE A 229 16.02 -26.69 -11.77
C ILE A 229 15.22 -26.25 -12.99
N VAL A 230 13.93 -26.58 -13.06
CA VAL A 230 13.04 -26.23 -14.17
C VAL A 230 12.94 -24.71 -14.36
N LEU A 231 12.77 -23.94 -13.28
CA LEU A 231 12.69 -22.48 -13.35
C LEU A 231 14.02 -21.86 -13.80
N THR A 232 15.15 -22.41 -13.36
CA THR A 232 16.49 -21.94 -13.76
C THR A 232 16.75 -22.25 -15.22
N PHE A 233 16.38 -23.44 -15.70
CA PHE A 233 16.43 -23.77 -17.13
C PHE A 233 15.48 -22.90 -17.95
N ARG A 234 14.29 -22.54 -17.45
CA ARG A 234 13.40 -21.59 -18.12
C ARG A 234 13.99 -20.19 -18.17
N LYS A 235 14.59 -19.70 -17.08
CA LYS A 235 15.28 -18.40 -17.05
C LYS A 235 16.48 -18.38 -17.98
N LEU A 236 17.30 -19.44 -17.98
CA LEU A 236 18.45 -19.58 -18.86
C LEU A 236 18.01 -19.67 -20.33
N LYS A 237 16.96 -20.44 -20.63
CA LYS A 237 16.37 -20.52 -21.97
C LYS A 237 15.80 -19.18 -22.40
N ALA A 238 15.15 -18.42 -21.50
CA ALA A 238 14.67 -17.08 -21.77
C ALA A 238 15.81 -16.08 -21.96
N TYR A 239 16.90 -16.19 -21.20
CA TYR A 239 18.09 -15.36 -21.37
C TYR A 239 18.81 -15.64 -22.70
N ILE A 240 18.94 -16.92 -23.07
CA ILE A 240 19.58 -17.35 -24.33
C ILE A 240 18.68 -17.08 -25.54
N ARG A 241 17.36 -17.25 -25.42
CA ARG A 241 16.37 -17.01 -26.49
C ARG A 241 15.75 -15.63 -26.47
N ALA A 242 16.14 -14.72 -25.57
CA ALA A 242 15.65 -13.36 -25.65
C ALA A 242 16.40 -12.70 -26.82
N PRO A 243 15.77 -12.48 -28.00
CA PRO A 243 16.25 -11.39 -28.82
C PRO A 243 16.17 -10.12 -27.96
N LYS A 244 16.94 -9.08 -28.31
CA LYS A 244 16.51 -7.71 -28.00
C LYS A 244 15.16 -7.54 -28.70
N LEU A 245 14.07 -7.97 -28.07
CA LEU A 245 12.74 -7.57 -28.48
C LEU A 245 12.72 -6.08 -28.20
N GLU A 246 12.95 -5.30 -29.25
CA GLU A 246 12.59 -3.91 -29.22
C GLU A 246 11.13 -3.86 -28.78
N ASN A 247 10.89 -3.18 -27.66
CA ASN A 247 9.55 -3.05 -27.14
C ASN A 247 8.78 -2.25 -28.20
N LEU A 248 7.94 -2.92 -29.00
CA LEU A 248 7.21 -2.32 -30.12
C LEU A 248 6.40 -1.10 -29.68
N TYR A 249 5.94 -1.11 -28.43
CA TYR A 249 5.29 0.04 -27.80
C TYR A 249 6.27 1.21 -27.65
N LEU A 250 7.48 0.99 -27.13
CA LEU A 250 8.50 2.03 -26.99
C LEU A 250 9.12 2.47 -28.32
N LEU A 251 9.02 1.67 -29.38
CA LEU A 251 9.36 2.12 -30.74
C LEU A 251 8.34 3.14 -31.27
N THR A 252 7.07 2.93 -30.94
CA THR A 252 5.98 3.82 -31.34
C THR A 252 5.89 5.05 -30.44
N PHE A 253 6.14 4.86 -29.15
CA PHE A 253 6.12 5.86 -28.09
C PHE A 253 7.45 5.85 -27.34
N PRO A 254 8.49 6.53 -27.88
CA PRO A 254 9.80 6.56 -27.24
C PRO A 254 9.70 7.17 -25.85
N PRO A 255 10.51 6.72 -24.88
CA PRO A 255 10.54 7.32 -23.57
C PRO A 255 10.86 8.82 -23.69
N PRO A 256 10.25 9.67 -22.86
CA PRO A 256 10.47 11.11 -22.90
C PRO A 256 11.96 11.42 -22.76
N SER A 257 12.53 12.03 -23.80
CA SER A 257 13.95 12.32 -23.92
C SER A 257 14.22 13.73 -23.40
N GLY A 258 14.33 13.88 -22.08
CA GLY A 258 14.65 15.17 -21.46
C GLY A 258 14.56 15.16 -19.94
N HIS A 259 15.69 15.38 -19.27
CA HIS A 259 15.76 15.56 -17.80
C HIS A 259 15.27 16.93 -17.31
N LEU A 260 14.68 17.75 -18.19
CA LEU A 260 14.35 19.16 -17.92
C LEU A 260 12.89 19.40 -17.51
N VAL A 261 12.04 18.37 -17.49
CA VAL A 261 10.63 18.49 -17.10
C VAL A 261 10.44 17.94 -15.69
N THR A 262 9.92 18.76 -14.78
CA THR A 262 9.50 18.32 -13.45
C THR A 262 8.50 17.17 -13.60
N GLN A 263 8.88 15.98 -13.15
CA GLN A 263 8.03 14.80 -13.23
C GLN A 263 6.77 15.02 -12.37
N LYS A 264 5.61 15.13 -13.01
CA LYS A 264 4.31 15.23 -12.35
C LYS A 264 3.43 14.07 -12.78
N THR A 265 2.77 13.42 -11.83
CA THR A 265 1.74 12.43 -12.11
C THR A 265 0.39 13.14 -12.21
N LEU A 266 -0.30 12.94 -13.35
CA LEU A 266 -1.65 13.45 -13.59
C LEU A 266 -2.64 12.30 -13.62
N ALA A 267 -3.87 12.55 -13.14
CA ALA A 267 -4.93 11.55 -13.21
C ALA A 267 -5.57 11.65 -14.60
N ILE A 268 -5.39 10.61 -15.42
CA ILE A 268 -5.98 10.55 -16.76
C ILE A 268 -7.27 9.73 -16.65
N PRO A 269 -8.44 10.28 -17.03
CA PRO A 269 -9.68 9.52 -17.07
C PRO A 269 -9.56 8.37 -18.08
N ARG A 270 -10.27 7.27 -17.81
CA ARG A 270 -10.22 6.07 -18.64
C ARG A 270 -10.73 6.32 -20.06
N ASP A 271 -11.71 7.20 -20.18
CA ASP A 271 -12.29 7.63 -21.45
C ASP A 271 -11.98 9.12 -21.62
N LEU A 272 -11.37 9.44 -22.75
CA LEU A 272 -11.05 10.81 -23.17
C LEU A 272 -11.74 11.07 -24.49
N SER A 273 -12.31 12.26 -24.64
CA SER A 273 -12.69 12.75 -25.96
C SER A 273 -11.46 12.84 -26.87
N ARG A 274 -11.71 12.91 -28.18
CA ARG A 274 -10.64 13.09 -29.16
C ARG A 274 -9.87 14.39 -28.91
N GLU A 275 -10.60 15.44 -28.55
CA GLU A 275 -10.06 16.78 -28.25
C GLU A 275 -9.14 16.74 -27.02
N GLU A 276 -9.57 16.10 -25.93
CA GLU A 276 -8.75 15.94 -24.72
C GLU A 276 -7.53 15.04 -24.96
N THR A 277 -7.68 13.99 -25.77
CA THR A 277 -6.56 13.10 -26.16
C THR A 277 -5.50 13.87 -26.95
N MET A 278 -5.91 14.72 -27.91
CA MET A 278 -4.99 15.54 -28.69
C MET A 278 -4.31 16.63 -27.87
N ALA A 279 -4.94 17.11 -26.80
CA ALA A 279 -4.33 18.07 -25.87
C ALA A 279 -3.19 17.47 -25.04
N LEU A 280 -3.22 16.15 -24.76
CA LEU A 280 -2.18 15.45 -23.99
C LEU A 280 -0.88 15.16 -24.77
N ILE A 281 -0.91 15.25 -26.10
CA ILE A 281 0.24 14.94 -26.98
C ILE A 281 1.14 16.16 -27.24
N ARG A 282 0.72 17.36 -26.82
CA ARG A 282 1.49 18.62 -26.97
C ARG A 282 2.49 18.81 -25.84
#